data_AF-A0A413N6S4-F1
#
_entry.id   AF-A0A413N6S4-F1
#
_cell.length_a   1.000
_cell.length_b   1.000
_cell.length_c   1.000
_cell.angle_alpha   90.00
_cell.angle_beta   90.00
_cell.angle_gamma   90.00
#
_symmetry.space_group_name_H-M   'P 1'
#
loop_
_entity.id
_entity.type
_entity.pdbx_description
1 polymer ?
#
loop_
_entity_poly.entity_id
_entity_poly.type
_entity_poly.pdbx_seq_one_letter_code
_entity_poly.pdbx_strand_id
1 'polypeptide(L)'
;MKKITINGLEYTLRNILRNFFVYEEIKGAPFTFGKLIDEYLLFYCTLLANNETFSMSFADFIDVCDANPSLFSEYKKFVVSELEKQAQFASKETDKSTKKKRSR
;
A
#
# COMPACT_ATOMS: atom_id res chain seq x y z
N MET A 1 11.16 -6.17 -0.36
CA MET A 1 10.00 -6.03 -1.27
C MET A 1 9.04 -7.14 -0.89
N LYS A 2 7.77 -6.86 -0.62
CA LYS A 2 6.80 -7.92 -0.35
C LYS A 2 6.17 -8.37 -1.66
N LYS A 3 5.88 -9.66 -1.76
CA LYS A 3 5.17 -10.26 -2.88
C LYS A 3 3.96 -11.01 -2.34
N ILE A 4 2.91 -11.08 -3.15
CA ILE A 4 1.75 -11.93 -2.90
C ILE A 4 1.49 -12.79 -4.12
N THR A 5 0.95 -13.98 -3.90
CA THR A 5 0.61 -14.88 -4.99
C THR A 5 -0.90 -14.93 -5.15
N ILE A 6 -1.38 -14.54 -6.32
CA ILE A 6 -2.80 -14.59 -6.70
C ILE A 6 -2.89 -15.47 -7.95
N ASN A 7 -3.69 -16.55 -7.89
CA ASN A 7 -3.90 -17.49 -9.00
C ASN A 7 -2.61 -18.03 -9.64
N GLY A 8 -1.58 -18.27 -8.82
CA GLY A 8 -0.27 -18.76 -9.27
C GLY A 8 0.65 -17.70 -9.89
N LEU A 9 0.22 -16.44 -9.95
CA LEU A 9 1.04 -15.31 -10.40
C LEU A 9 1.55 -14.53 -9.19
N GLU A 10 2.84 -14.18 -9.19
CA GLU A 10 3.44 -13.33 -8.17
C GLU A 10 3.25 -11.84 -8.50
N TYR A 11 2.67 -11.10 -7.57
CA TYR A 11 2.52 -9.66 -7.65
C TYR A 11 3.36 -8.96 -6.59
N THR A 12 4.01 -7.88 -6.99
CA THR A 12 4.87 -7.07 -6.12
C THR A 12 4.07 -6.00 -5.40
N LEU A 13 4.28 -5.89 -4.09
CA LEU A 13 3.78 -4.81 -3.24
C LEU A 13 4.93 -3.85 -2.92
N ARG A 14 4.86 -2.63 -3.45
CA ARG A 14 5.84 -1.55 -3.20
C ARG A 14 5.17 -0.17 -3.27
N ASN A 15 5.95 0.86 -3.00
CA ASN A 15 5.66 2.26 -3.33
C ASN A 15 4.33 2.76 -2.78
N ILE A 16 4.15 2.68 -1.45
CA ILE A 16 2.87 3.01 -0.81
C ILE A 16 2.34 4.41 -1.19
N LEU A 17 3.22 5.39 -1.41
CA LEU A 17 2.84 6.72 -1.88
C LEU A 17 2.24 6.71 -3.30
N ARG A 18 2.84 5.96 -4.23
CA ARG A 18 2.30 5.81 -5.60
C ARG A 18 0.93 5.15 -5.57
N ASN A 19 0.74 4.18 -4.68
CA ASN A 19 -0.53 3.48 -4.55
C ASN A 19 -1.66 4.43 -4.12
N PHE A 20 -1.37 5.38 -3.23
CA PHE A 20 -2.33 6.43 -2.85
C PHE A 20 -2.65 7.38 -4.00
N PHE A 21 -1.66 7.77 -4.80
CA PHE A 21 -1.91 8.60 -5.99
C PHE A 21 -2.80 7.89 -7.01
N VAL A 22 -2.52 6.62 -7.31
CA VAL A 22 -3.34 5.82 -8.24
C VAL A 22 -4.76 5.64 -7.71
N TYR A 23 -4.91 5.44 -6.40
CA TYR A 23 -6.22 5.40 -5.77
C TYR A 23 -6.99 6.72 -5.94
N GLU A 24 -6.32 7.86 -5.70
CA GLU A 24 -6.95 9.17 -5.82
C GLU A 24 -7.30 9.49 -7.27
N GLU A 25 -6.48 9.08 -8.23
CA GLU A 25 -6.76 9.20 -9.67
C GLU A 25 -7.98 8.39 -10.10
N ILE A 26 -8.11 7.15 -9.60
CA ILE A 26 -9.25 6.27 -9.93
C ILE A 26 -10.54 6.72 -9.23
N LYS A 27 -10.46 7.12 -7.96
CA LYS A 27 -11.63 7.47 -7.14
C LYS A 27 -12.05 8.93 -7.26
N GLY A 28 -11.11 9.82 -7.57
CA GLY A 28 -11.30 11.28 -7.52
C GLY A 28 -11.31 11.85 -6.10
N ALA A 29 -10.82 11.12 -5.11
CA ALA A 29 -10.77 11.55 -3.71
C ALA A 29 -9.60 10.91 -2.96
N PRO A 30 -9.00 11.60 -1.98
CA PRO A 30 -7.91 11.05 -1.19
C PRO A 30 -8.36 9.83 -0.38
N PHE A 31 -7.42 8.93 -0.11
CA PHE A 31 -7.69 7.72 0.66
C PHE A 31 -7.97 8.04 2.14
N THR A 32 -9.00 7.39 2.70
CA THR A 32 -9.35 7.46 4.12
C THR A 32 -9.59 6.06 4.66
N PHE A 33 -8.96 5.74 5.81
CA PHE A 33 -9.19 4.48 6.50
C PHE A 33 -10.61 4.41 7.07
N GLY A 34 -11.18 3.21 7.13
CA GLY A 34 -12.46 2.93 7.81
C GLY A 34 -13.59 2.46 6.89
N LYS A 35 -13.51 2.69 5.58
CA LYS A 35 -14.42 2.10 4.60
C LYS A 35 -13.79 0.85 3.99
N LEU A 36 -14.48 -0.29 4.12
CA LEU A 36 -13.99 -1.56 3.60
C LEU A 36 -13.69 -1.51 2.10
N ILE A 37 -14.62 -0.94 1.33
CA ILE A 37 -14.45 -0.77 -0.12
C ILE A 37 -13.23 0.07 -0.48
N ASP A 38 -12.89 1.08 0.34
CA ASP A 38 -11.74 1.95 0.11
C ASP A 38 -10.44 1.18 0.36
N GLU A 39 -10.41 0.34 1.40
CA GLU A 39 -9.25 -0.49 1.72
C GLU A 39 -8.99 -1.55 0.64
N TYR A 40 -10.03 -2.20 0.12
CA TYR A 40 -9.89 -3.13 -1.00
C TYR A 40 -9.55 -2.43 -2.31
N LEU A 41 -10.11 -1.24 -2.55
CA LEU A 41 -9.76 -0.45 -3.72
C LEU A 41 -8.29 0.00 -3.67
N LEU A 42 -7.78 0.40 -2.51
CA LEU A 42 -6.36 0.73 -2.34
C LEU A 42 -5.47 -0.51 -2.57
N PHE A 43 -5.92 -1.68 -2.15
CA PHE A 43 -5.22 -2.93 -2.44
C PHE A 43 -5.16 -3.19 -3.94
N TYR A 44 -6.28 -3.10 -4.64
CA TYR A 44 -6.35 -3.21 -6.10
C TYR A 44 -5.45 -2.18 -6.81
N CYS A 45 -5.49 -0.92 -6.38
CA CYS A 45 -4.63 0.15 -6.91
C CYS A 45 -3.14 -0.15 -6.68
N THR A 46 -2.80 -0.80 -5.56
CA THR A 46 -1.42 -1.22 -5.29
C THR A 46 -0.94 -2.26 -6.31
N LEU A 47 -1.81 -3.19 -6.72
CA LEU A 47 -1.48 -4.18 -7.73
C LEU A 47 -1.30 -3.53 -9.10
N LEU A 48 -2.22 -2.65 -9.50
CA LEU A 48 -2.13 -1.87 -10.73
C LEU A 48 -0.85 -1.02 -10.81
N ALA A 49 -0.52 -0.32 -9.72
CA ALA A 49 0.59 0.65 -9.72
C ALA A 49 1.98 0.02 -9.77
N ASN A 50 2.11 -1.26 -9.39
CA ASN A 50 3.39 -1.94 -9.24
C ASN A 50 3.59 -3.12 -10.19
N ASN A 51 2.56 -3.53 -10.94
CA ASN A 51 2.61 -4.70 -11.81
C ASN A 51 1.95 -4.38 -13.15
N GLU A 52 2.76 -4.13 -14.17
CA GLU A 52 2.28 -3.81 -15.54
C GLU A 52 1.47 -4.95 -16.16
N THR A 53 1.70 -6.19 -15.72
CA THR A 53 0.98 -7.39 -16.16
C THR A 53 -0.36 -7.58 -15.45
N PHE A 54 -0.70 -6.76 -14.47
CA PHE A 54 -1.97 -6.88 -13.76
C PHE A 54 -3.10 -6.25 -14.58
N SER A 55 -3.96 -7.10 -15.13
CA SER A 55 -5.09 -6.71 -15.99
C SER A 55 -6.44 -7.25 -15.49
N MET A 56 -6.50 -7.72 -14.24
CA MET A 56 -7.70 -8.29 -13.64
C MET A 56 -8.72 -7.19 -13.32
N SER A 57 -10.02 -7.46 -13.47
CA SER A 57 -11.05 -6.48 -13.08
C SER A 57 -11.18 -6.38 -11.56
N PHE A 58 -11.77 -5.29 -11.07
CA PHE A 58 -12.02 -5.15 -9.62
C PHE A 58 -12.96 -6.24 -9.09
N ALA A 59 -13.95 -6.67 -9.89
CA ALA A 59 -14.88 -7.74 -9.49
C ALA A 59 -14.15 -9.08 -9.32
N ASP A 60 -13.36 -9.49 -10.32
CA ASP A 60 -12.57 -10.73 -10.26
C ASP A 60 -11.57 -10.70 -9.09
N PHE A 61 -11.01 -9.53 -8.80
CA PHE A 61 -10.12 -9.34 -7.67
C PHE A 61 -10.83 -9.52 -6.31
N ILE A 62 -12.08 -9.06 -6.19
CA ILE A 62 -12.88 -9.31 -4.99
C ILE A 62 -13.19 -10.80 -4.86
N ASP A 63 -13.55 -11.48 -5.94
CA ASP A 63 -13.78 -12.94 -5.91
C ASP A 63 -12.55 -13.72 -5.44
N VAL A 64 -11.35 -13.29 -5.86
CA VAL A 64 -10.07 -13.84 -5.38
C VAL A 64 -9.87 -13.57 -3.88
N CYS A 65 -10.20 -12.37 -3.41
CA CYS A 65 -10.08 -12.01 -1.99
C CYS A 65 -11.08 -12.78 -1.12
N ASP A 66 -12.28 -13.03 -1.63
CA ASP A 66 -13.30 -13.85 -0.96
C ASP A 66 -12.88 -15.32 -0.89
N ALA A 67 -12.29 -15.85 -1.98
CA ALA A 67 -11.73 -17.19 -1.99
C ALA A 67 -10.51 -17.35 -1.09
N ASN A 68 -9.74 -16.27 -0.87
CA ASN A 68 -8.58 -16.28 0.02
C ASN A 68 -8.48 -15.01 0.90
N PRO A 69 -9.19 -14.99 2.05
CA PRO A 69 -9.21 -13.84 2.96
C PRO A 69 -7.84 -13.48 3.56
N SER A 70 -6.85 -14.39 3.51
CA SER A 70 -5.51 -14.12 4.05
C SER A 70 -4.78 -13.03 3.26
N LEU A 71 -5.09 -12.88 1.96
CA LEU A 71 -4.48 -11.88 1.07
C LEU A 71 -4.64 -10.47 1.62
N PHE A 72 -5.86 -10.13 2.03
CA PHE A 72 -6.15 -8.81 2.56
C PHE A 72 -5.49 -8.57 3.92
N SER A 73 -5.42 -9.59 4.77
CA SER A 73 -4.70 -9.51 6.05
C SER A 73 -3.20 -9.27 5.86
N GLU A 74 -2.59 -9.97 4.92
CA GLU A 74 -1.18 -9.78 4.55
C GLU A 74 -0.91 -8.40 3.97
N TYR A 75 -1.83 -7.93 3.11
CA TYR A 75 -1.79 -6.59 2.54
C TYR A 75 -1.90 -5.51 3.63
N LYS A 76 -2.85 -5.63 4.57
CA LYS A 76 -2.97 -4.69 5.70
C LYS A 76 -1.67 -4.61 6.50
N LYS A 77 -1.06 -5.76 6.82
CA LYS A 77 0.23 -5.80 7.53
C LYS A 77 1.32 -5.11 6.72
N PHE A 78 1.32 -5.24 5.39
CA PHE A 78 2.24 -4.51 4.52
C PHE A 78 2.03 -2.99 4.62
N VAL A 79 0.79 -2.50 4.45
CA VAL A 79 0.46 -1.06 4.50
C VAL A 79 0.90 -0.44 5.82
N VAL A 80 0.51 -1.06 6.95
CA VAL A 80 0.90 -0.58 8.29
C VAL A 80 2.42 -0.54 8.43
N SER A 81 3.12 -1.61 8.03
CA SER A 81 4.58 -1.65 8.14
C SER A 81 5.30 -0.60 7.29
N GLU A 82 4.75 -0.22 6.14
CA GLU A 82 5.33 0.83 5.29
C GLU A 82 5.05 2.23 5.86
N LEU A 83 3.85 2.46 6.39
CA LEU A 83 3.51 3.72 7.07
C LEU A 83 4.36 3.94 8.33
N GLU A 84 4.57 2.90 9.13
CA GLU A 84 5.45 2.95 10.31
C GLU A 84 6.89 3.27 9.92
N LYS A 85 7.42 2.65 8.85
CA LYS A 85 8.76 2.97 8.33
C LYS A 85 8.83 4.45 7.92
N GLN A 86 7.85 4.95 7.18
CA GLN A 86 7.82 6.35 6.76
C GLN A 86 7.81 7.31 7.95
N ALA A 87 7.01 7.01 8.99
CA ALA A 87 6.98 7.79 10.22
C ALA A 87 8.33 7.77 10.97
N GLN A 88 9.00 6.61 11.01
CA GLN A 88 10.34 6.48 11.61
C GLN A 88 11.43 7.23 10.83
N PHE A 89 11.35 7.27 9.50
CA PHE A 89 12.28 8.06 8.69
C PHE A 89 12.09 9.57 8.92
N ALA A 90 10.84 10.05 8.95
CA ALA A 90 10.54 11.45 9.24
C ALA A 90 11.01 11.90 10.63
N SER A 91 10.90 11.03 11.65
CA SER A 91 11.35 11.32 13.02
C SER A 91 12.86 11.23 13.22
N LYS A 92 13.58 10.42 12.43
CA LYS A 92 15.06 10.36 12.50
C LYS A 92 15.75 11.59 11.88
N GLU A 93 15.11 12.28 10.94
CA GLU A 93 15.64 13.51 10.34
C GLU A 93 15.57 14.72 11.28
N THR A 94 14.57 14.77 12.18
CA THR A 94 14.42 15.85 13.17
C THR A 94 15.41 15.75 14.33
N ASP A 95 15.86 14.54 14.69
CA ASP A 95 16.85 14.31 15.76
C ASP A 95 18.29 14.67 15.30
N LYS A 96 18.66 14.33 14.06
CA LYS A 96 19.97 14.73 13.48
C LYS A 96 20.13 16.25 13.34
N SER A 97 19.04 16.97 13.10
CA SER A 97 19.06 18.44 12.92
C SER A 97 19.12 19.19 14.26
N THR A 98 18.59 18.63 15.35
CA THR A 98 18.71 19.23 16.71
C THR A 98 20.09 18.99 17.34
N LYS A 99 20.74 17.84 17.11
CA LYS A 99 22.11 17.60 17.58
C LYS A 99 23.16 18.50 16.92
N LYS A 100 22.97 18.90 15.65
CA LYS A 100 23.91 19.80 14.95
C LYS A 100 23.79 21.27 15.39
N LYS A 101 22.69 21.64 16.07
CA LYS A 101 22.44 23.02 16.54
C LYS A 101 22.90 23.27 17.98
N ARG A 102 23.24 22.22 18.75
CA ARG A 102 23.71 22.33 20.15
C ARG A 102 25.24 22.30 20.33
N SER A 103 26.03 22.19 19.26
CA SER A 103 27.50 22.19 19.33
C SER A 103 28.17 23.41 18.67
N ARG A 104 27.45 24.53 18.54
CA ARG A 104 28.02 25.82 18.13
C ARG A 104 27.84 26.82 19.25
#